data_AF-A0A5J4Q7U1-F1
#
_entry.id   AF-A0A5J4Q7U1-F1
#
_cell.length_a   1.000
_cell.length_b   1.000
_cell.length_c   1.000
_cell.angle_alpha   90.00
_cell.angle_beta   90.00
_cell.angle_gamma   90.00
#
_symmetry.space_group_name_H-M   'P 1'
#
loop_
_entity.id
_entity.type
_entity.pdbx_description
1 polymer ?
#
loop_
_entity_poly.entity_id
_entity_poly.type
_entity_poly.pdbx_seq_one_letter_code
_entity_poly.pdbx_strand_id
1 'polypeptide(L)'
;MFNLQSLIEKQTESYIEAVNRKRKLTYKVNKNVSWRTLKDKVVNLFIEEDSDKVLTELQKLFERYVESVRLNRKYSRTRSAFRQYKFLSC
;
A
#
# COMPACT_ATOMS: atom_id res chain seq x y z
N MET A 1 7.78 8.41 18.04
CA MET A 1 7.64 6.95 18.25
C MET A 1 7.70 6.26 16.90
N PHE A 2 8.59 5.28 16.72
CA PHE A 2 8.68 4.49 15.50
C PHE A 2 8.02 3.12 15.72
N ASN A 3 6.91 2.87 15.03
CA ASN A 3 6.31 1.55 14.91
C ASN A 3 6.78 0.90 13.60
N LEU A 4 6.74 -0.43 13.52
CA LEU A 4 7.09 -1.21 12.32
C LEU A 4 6.39 -0.66 11.06
N GLN A 5 5.13 -0.29 11.21
CA GLN A 5 4.33 0.35 10.16
C GLN A 5 4.98 1.64 9.62
N SER A 6 5.32 2.58 10.50
CA SER A 6 5.92 3.87 10.15
C SER A 6 7.34 3.71 9.57
N LEU A 7 8.05 2.66 9.99
CA LEU A 7 9.36 2.32 9.44
C LEU A 7 9.26 1.85 7.99
N ILE A 8 8.33 0.94 7.69
CA ILE A 8 8.09 0.44 6.34
C ILE A 8 7.60 1.57 5.42
N GLU A 9 6.71 2.45 5.90
CA GLU A 9 6.27 3.62 5.13
C GLU A 9 7.45 4.48 4.69
N LYS A 10 8.36 4.83 5.61
CA LYS A 10 9.54 5.64 5.32
C LYS A 10 10.49 4.99 4.33
N GLN A 11 10.69 3.67 4.43
CA GLN A 11 11.54 2.95 3.47
C GLN A 11 10.97 3.04 2.05
N THR A 12 9.64 2.92 1.90
CA THR A 12 8.97 3.00 0.60
C THR A 12 8.83 4.42 0.03
N GLU A 13 9.00 5.46 0.86
CA GLU A 13 8.84 6.85 0.45
C GLU A 13 9.87 7.27 -0.61
N SER A 14 11.13 6.86 -0.41
CA SER A 14 12.22 7.10 -1.37
C SER A 14 11.95 6.49 -2.75
N TYR A 15 11.36 5.29 -2.80
CA TYR A 15 10.95 4.64 -4.04
C TYR A 15 9.82 5.42 -4.74
N ILE A 16 8.79 5.82 -3.99
CA ILE A 16 7.64 6.56 -4.53
C ILE A 16 8.11 7.89 -5.12
N GLU A 17 9.04 8.59 -4.45
CA GLU A 17 9.63 9.81 -4.98
C GLU A 17 10.38 9.57 -6.29
N ALA A 18 11.20 8.51 -6.37
CA ALA A 18 11.89 8.15 -7.60
C ALA A 18 10.92 7.82 -8.75
N VAL A 19 9.81 7.13 -8.45
CA VAL A 19 8.74 6.83 -9.41
C VAL A 19 8.03 8.12 -9.85
N ASN A 20 7.74 9.02 -8.92
CA ASN A 20 7.07 10.30 -9.20
C ASN A 20 7.94 11.22 -10.05
N ARG A 21 9.26 11.21 -9.87
CA ARG A 21 10.18 11.97 -10.75
C ARG A 21 10.13 11.49 -12.20
N LYS A 22 9.89 10.20 -12.44
CA LYS A 22 9.83 9.60 -13.79
C LYS A 22 8.47 9.74 -14.46
N ARG A 23 7.39 9.93 -13.70
CA ARG A 23 6.02 9.89 -14.21
C ARG A 23 5.40 11.28 -14.22
N LYS A 24 4.48 11.52 -15.16
CA LYS A 24 3.77 12.81 -15.30
C LYS A 24 2.82 13.13 -14.14
N LEU A 25 2.35 12.10 -13.44
CA LEU A 25 1.41 12.23 -12.33
C LEU A 25 2.11 11.88 -11.02
N THR A 26 1.64 12.48 -9.93
CA THR A 26 2.03 12.06 -8.59
C THR A 26 1.35 10.74 -8.26
N TYR A 27 2.08 9.83 -7.67
CA TYR A 27 1.58 8.56 -7.18
C TYR A 27 1.73 8.50 -5.66
N LYS A 28 0.83 7.75 -5.04
CA LYS A 28 0.78 7.52 -3.60
C LYS A 28 0.45 6.06 -3.33
N VAL A 29 1.04 5.49 -2.29
CA VAL A 29 0.70 4.13 -1.85
C VAL A 29 -0.72 4.09 -1.30
N ASN A 30 -1.49 3.09 -1.73
CA ASN A 30 -2.78 2.77 -1.13
C ASN A 30 -2.58 2.06 0.21
N LYS A 31 -2.46 2.86 1.27
CA LYS A 31 -2.21 2.38 2.64
C LYS A 31 -3.13 1.23 3.05
N ASN A 32 -4.42 1.29 2.72
CA ASN A 32 -5.38 0.27 3.14
C ASN A 32 -5.09 -1.10 2.53
N VAL A 33 -4.79 -1.13 1.23
CA VAL A 33 -4.46 -2.38 0.53
C VAL A 33 -3.09 -2.87 0.98
N SER A 34 -2.11 -1.98 1.08
CA SER A 34 -0.76 -2.34 1.51
C SER A 34 -0.74 -2.92 2.94
N TRP A 35 -1.54 -2.38 3.87
CA TRP A 35 -1.63 -2.94 5.23
C TRP A 35 -2.32 -4.28 5.29
N ARG A 36 -3.36 -4.47 4.50
CA ARG A 36 -4.01 -5.77 4.40
C ARG A 36 -3.02 -6.84 3.93
N THR A 37 -2.23 -6.53 2.91
CA THR A 37 -1.19 -7.43 2.40
C THR A 37 -0.03 -7.60 3.38
N LEU A 38 0.30 -6.56 4.16
CA LEU A 38 1.37 -6.59 5.15
C LEU A 38 1.05 -7.53 6.31
N LYS A 39 -0.21 -7.54 6.78
CA LYS A 39 -0.61 -8.22 8.02
C LYS A 39 -0.21 -9.70 8.04
N ASP A 40 -0.45 -10.41 6.94
CA ASP A 40 -0.17 -11.85 6.85
C ASP A 40 1.32 -12.14 6.73
N LYS A 41 2.09 -11.21 6.16
CA LYS A 41 3.53 -11.36 5.89
C LYS A 41 4.43 -10.83 7.01
N VAL A 42 3.93 -9.95 7.88
CA VAL A 42 4.68 -9.49 9.07
C VAL A 42 4.87 -10.59 10.09
N VAL A 43 3.96 -11.56 10.14
CA VAL A 43 4.14 -12.73 11.01
C VAL A 43 5.36 -13.55 10.55
N ASN A 44 5.53 -13.71 9.24
CA ASN A 44 6.66 -14.45 8.67
C ASN A 44 8.01 -13.79 8.97
N LEU A 45 8.06 -12.46 9.13
CA LEU A 45 9.27 -11.74 9.56
C LEU A 45 9.85 -12.22 10.89
N PHE A 46 9.01 -12.78 11.77
CA PHE A 46 9.42 -13.28 13.10
C PHE A 46 9.54 -14.80 13.17
N ILE A 47 9.09 -15.52 12.14
CA ILE A 47 9.11 -16.99 12.09
C ILE A 47 10.26 -17.48 11.20
N GLU A 48 10.52 -16.79 10.10
CA GLU A 48 11.55 -17.16 9.14
C GLU A 48 12.95 -16.80 9.65
N GLU A 49 13.93 -17.67 9.40
CA GLU A 49 15.34 -17.44 9.77
C GLU A 49 15.96 -16.29 8.94
N ASP A 50 15.46 -16.10 7.70
CA ASP A 50 15.93 -15.10 6.73
C ASP A 50 15.00 -13.88 6.65
N SER A 51 14.90 -13.14 7.75
CA SER A 51 14.04 -11.95 7.89
C SER A 51 14.28 -10.86 6.83
N ASP A 52 15.52 -10.71 6.34
CA ASP A 52 15.89 -9.73 5.30
C ASP A 52 15.23 -10.02 3.94
N LYS A 53 15.08 -11.30 3.58
CA LYS A 53 14.40 -11.70 2.34
C LYS A 53 12.92 -11.36 2.41
N VAL A 54 12.29 -11.65 3.54
CA VAL A 54 10.86 -11.34 3.78
C VAL A 54 10.64 -9.82 3.74
N LEU A 55 11.54 -9.04 4.34
CA LEU A 55 11.50 -7.58 4.29
C LEU A 55 11.61 -7.04 2.85
N THR A 56 12.52 -7.58 2.06
CA THR A 56 12.69 -7.19 0.64
C THR A 56 11.45 -7.52 -0.18
N GLU A 57 10.83 -8.67 0.05
CA GLU A 57 9.59 -9.07 -0.62
C GLU A 57 8.42 -8.15 -0.24
N LEU A 58 8.33 -7.77 1.04
CA LEU A 58 7.36 -6.82 1.54
C LEU A 58 7.49 -5.45 0.87
N GLN A 59 8.70 -4.95 0.72
CA GLN A 59 8.96 -3.69 0.02
C GLN A 59 8.44 -3.75 -1.43
N LYS A 60 8.80 -4.81 -2.19
CA LYS A 60 8.32 -5.00 -3.57
C LYS A 60 6.80 -5.06 -3.68
N LEU A 61 6.12 -5.65 -2.70
CA LEU A 61 4.66 -5.67 -2.65
C LEU A 61 4.09 -4.28 -2.42
N PHE A 62 4.70 -3.47 -1.55
CA PHE A 62 4.28 -2.08 -1.34
C PHE A 62 4.41 -1.24 -2.60
N GLU A 63 5.52 -1.39 -3.32
CA GLU A 63 5.77 -0.73 -4.60
C GLU A 63 4.69 -1.07 -5.65
N ARG A 64 4.11 -2.27 -5.57
CA ARG A 64 3.05 -2.72 -6.48
C ARG A 64 1.71 -2.02 -6.23
N TYR A 65 1.41 -1.63 -4.99
CA TYR A 65 0.13 -1.01 -4.60
C TYR A 65 0.17 0.54 -4.63
N VAL A 66 0.84 1.07 -5.65
CA VAL A 66 0.99 2.50 -5.87
C VAL A 66 -0.08 3.00 -6.85
N GLU A 67 -0.89 3.96 -6.41
CA GLU A 67 -1.99 4.52 -7.20
C GLU A 67 -1.70 5.96 -7.63
N SER A 68 -2.10 6.34 -8.85
CA SER A 68 -1.94 7.71 -9.34
C SER A 68 -2.91 8.66 -8.61
N VAL A 69 -2.39 9.75 -8.07
CA VAL A 69 -3.18 10.88 -7.55
C VAL A 69 -3.51 11.82 -8.71
N ARG A 70 -4.80 11.97 -9.01
CA ARG A 70 -5.30 12.85 -10.07
C ARG A 70 -5.82 14.15 -9.45
N LEU A 71 -5.00 15.20 -9.48
CA LEU A 71 -5.32 16.50 -8.85
C LEU A 71 -6.46 17.26 -9.57
N ASN A 72 -6.62 17.09 -10.89
CA ASN A 72 -7.61 17.81 -11.71
C ASN A 72 -8.76 16.91 -12.15
N ARG A 73 -9.56 16.41 -11.20
CA ARG A 73 -10.71 15.58 -11.53
C ARG A 73 -11.91 16.47 -11.90
N LYS A 74 -12.31 16.48 -13.18
CA LYS A 74 -13.46 17.26 -13.69
C LYS A 74 -14.79 16.93 -12.99
N TYR A 75 -14.94 15.70 -12.52
CA TYR A 75 -16.15 15.23 -11.82
C TYR A 75 -15.76 14.67 -10.45
N SER A 76 -16.42 15.14 -9.39
CA SER A 76 -16.23 14.62 -8.04
C SER A 76 -16.61 13.14 -7.98
N ARG A 77 -16.05 12.40 -7.02
CA ARG A 77 -16.57 11.07 -6.69
C ARG A 77 -17.98 11.27 -6.15
N THR A 78 -19.00 11.01 -6.96
CA THR A 78 -20.31 10.66 -6.42
C THR A 78 -20.08 9.42 -5.57
N ARG A 79 -20.29 9.56 -4.26
CA ARG A 79 -20.25 8.44 -3.32
C ARG A 79 -21.40 7.54 -3.75
N SER A 80 -21.13 6.57 -4.63
CA SER A 80 -22.15 5.62 -5.06
C SER A 80 -22.72 5.02 -3.79
N ALA A 81 -24.02 5.23 -3.55
CA ALA A 81 -24.73 4.65 -2.42
C ALA A 81 -24.28 3.20 -2.30
N PHE A 82 -23.83 2.83 -1.10
CA PHE A 82 -23.35 1.51 -0.73
C PHE A 82 -24.00 0.42 -1.60
N ARG A 83 -23.24 -0.23 -2.49
CA ARG A 83 -23.57 -1.61 -2.85
C ARG A 83 -23.39 -2.39 -1.57
N GLN A 84 -24.46 -2.53 -0.81
CA GLN A 84 -24.60 -3.56 0.19
C GLN A 84 -24.34 -4.87 -0.54
N TYR A 85 -23.11 -5.38 -0.46
CA TYR A 85 -22.93 -6.81 -0.60
C TYR A 85 -23.68 -7.41 0.58
N LYS A 86 -24.94 -7.78 0.35
CA LYS A 86 -25.63 -8.79 1.14
C LYS A 86 -24.67 -9.98 1.18
N PHE A 87 -23.94 -10.13 2.27
CA PHE A 87 -23.47 -11.43 2.68
C PHE A 87 -24.75 -12.24 2.90
N LEU A 88 -25.20 -12.94 1.87
CA LEU A 88 -26.16 -14.01 2.01
C LEU A 88 -25.45 -15.06 2.87
N SER A 89 -25.88 -15.11 4.12
CA SER A 89 -25.75 -16.27 4.99
C SER A 89 -26.42 -17.46 4.29
N CYS A 90 -25.60 -18.42 3.87
CA CYS A 90 -25.97 -19.82 3.73
C CYS A 90 -24.96 -20.63 4.55
#